data_AF-A0A2E7VD66-F1
#
_entry.id   AF-A0A2E7VD66-F1
#
_cell.length_a   1.000
_cell.length_b   1.000
_cell.length_c   1.000
_cell.angle_alpha   90.00
_cell.angle_beta   90.00
_cell.angle_gamma   90.00
#
_symmetry.space_group_name_H-M   'P 1'
#
loop_
_entity.id
_entity.type
_entity.pdbx_description
1 polymer ?
#
loop_
_entity_poly.entity_id
_entity_poly.type
_entity_poly.pdbx_seq_one_letter_code
_entity_poly.pdbx_strand_id
1 'polypeptide(L)' 'METKKPPAEYKFEYCLGDNQNHGEKFYLANTLNEAVKDFEHTCRKRSLHPHHLQISRWDRWRGVWDRLN' A
#
# COMPACT_ATOMS: atom_id res chain seq x y z
N MET A 1 13.31 -14.67 24.10
CA MET A 1 13.00 -13.32 23.56
C MET A 1 12.49 -13.53 22.14
N GLU A 2 11.18 -13.40 21.92
CA GLU A 2 10.64 -13.44 20.55
C GLU A 2 11.08 -12.17 19.82
N THR A 3 11.88 -12.33 18.76
CA THR A 3 12.26 -11.22 17.90
C THR A 3 11.05 -10.80 17.08
N LYS A 4 10.44 -9.66 17.42
CA LYS A 4 9.41 -9.05 16.59
C LYS A 4 10.01 -8.81 15.20
N LYS A 5 9.42 -9.39 14.16
CA LYS A 5 9.82 -9.09 12.78
C LYS A 5 9.63 -7.60 12.53
N PRO A 6 10.55 -6.94 11.81
CA PRO A 6 10.35 -5.56 11.39
C PRO A 6 9.11 -5.47 10.49
N PRO A 7 8.38 -4.35 10.50
CA PRO A 7 7.27 -4.12 9.60
C PRO A 7 7.76 -4.15 8.14
N ALA A 8 6.88 -4.57 7.24
CA ALA A 8 7.11 -4.54 5.81
C ALA A 8 6.64 -3.21 5.21
N GLU A 9 7.25 -2.81 4.11
CA GLU A 9 6.79 -1.68 3.31
C GLU A 9 5.81 -2.18 2.23
N TYR A 10 4.69 -1.47 2.09
CA TYR A 10 3.67 -1.73 1.09
C TYR A 10 3.48 -0.49 0.23
N LYS A 11 3.41 -0.68 -1.10
CA LYS A 11 3.10 0.35 -2.10
C LYS A 11 1.68 0.11 -2.61
N PHE A 12 0.86 1.15 -2.60
CA PHE A 12 -0.50 1.19 -3.14
C PHE A 12 -0.51 2.14 -4.34
N GLU A 13 -0.75 1.59 -5.52
CA GLU A 13 -0.87 2.32 -6.77
C GLU A 13 -2.34 2.35 -7.18
N TYR A 14 -2.89 3.53 -7.46
CA TYR A 14 -4.32 3.69 -7.75
C TYR A 14 -4.56 4.83 -8.76
N CYS A 15 -5.71 4.81 -9.40
CA CYS A 15 -6.20 5.90 -10.26
C CYS A 15 -7.28 6.70 -9.52
N LEU A 16 -7.33 8.01 -9.73
CA LEU A 16 -8.40 8.89 -9.22
C LEU A 16 -9.25 9.45 -10.36
N GLY A 17 -10.55 9.16 -10.33
CA GLY A 17 -11.53 9.61 -11.33
C GLY A 17 -11.24 9.10 -12.75
N ASP A 18 -11.88 9.71 -13.74
CA ASP A 18 -11.77 9.34 -15.16
C ASP A 18 -10.47 9.86 -15.82
N ASN A 19 -9.74 10.76 -15.16
CA ASN A 19 -8.65 11.55 -15.76
C ASN A 19 -7.25 10.92 -15.66
N GLN A 20 -7.13 9.58 -15.58
CA GLN A 20 -5.83 8.88 -15.54
C GLN A 20 -4.84 9.40 -14.47
N ASN A 21 -5.32 10.07 -13.42
CA ASN A 21 -4.45 10.59 -12.37
C ASN A 21 -3.97 9.41 -11.52
N HIS A 22 -2.74 8.97 -11.78
CA HIS A 22 -2.07 7.93 -11.02
C HIS A 22 -1.58 8.50 -9.68
N GLY A 23 -1.96 7.84 -8.59
CA GLY A 23 -1.53 8.12 -7.24
C GLY A 23 -0.76 6.94 -6.67
N GLU A 24 0.23 7.25 -5.84
CA GLU A 24 0.97 6.26 -5.06
C GLU A 24 0.88 6.59 -3.58
N LYS A 25 0.78 5.56 -2.74
CA LYS A 25 0.92 5.66 -1.28
C LYS A 25 1.76 4.52 -0.74
N PHE A 26 2.54 4.83 0.28
CA PHE A 26 3.43 3.87 0.93
C PHE A 26 3.06 3.76 2.40
N TYR A 27 3.05 2.53 2.92
CA TYR A 27 2.71 2.23 4.31
C TYR A 27 3.72 1.24 4.89
N LEU A 28 4.14 1.49 6.13
CA LEU A 28 4.87 0.53 6.96
C LEU A 28 3.87 -0.19 7.85
N ALA A 29 3.77 -1.51 7.73
CA ALA A 29 2.83 -2.30 8.50
C ALA A 29 3.36 -3.71 8.79
N ASN A 30 2.89 -4.34 9.86
CA ASN A 30 3.27 -5.72 10.16
C ASN A 30 2.55 -6.70 9.24
N THR A 31 1.38 -6.32 8.74
CA THR A 31 0.57 -7.13 7.83
C THR A 31 -0.01 -6.29 6.69
N LEU A 32 -0.35 -6.95 5.57
CA LEU A 32 -1.04 -6.30 4.47
C LEU A 32 -2.38 -5.70 4.91
N ASN A 33 -3.11 -6.40 5.78
CA ASN A 33 -4.42 -5.94 6.28
C ASN A 33 -4.33 -4.63 7.08
N GLU A 34 -3.27 -4.45 7.87
CA GLU A 34 -3.00 -3.18 8.54
C GLU A 34 -2.75 -2.06 7.52
N ALA A 35 -1.91 -2.29 6.51
CA ALA A 35 -1.66 -1.31 5.46
C ALA A 35 -2.93 -0.95 4.65
N VAL A 36 -3.80 -1.94 4.38
CA VAL A 36 -5.08 -1.72 3.71
C VAL A 36 -5.99 -0.82 4.55
N LYS A 37 -6.09 -1.06 5.87
CA LYS A 37 -6.90 -0.21 6.77
C LYS A 37 -6.39 1.22 6.79
N ASP A 38 -5.08 1.43 6.80
CA ASP A 38 -4.48 2.77 6.77
C ASP A 38 -4.72 3.48 5.43
N PHE A 39 -4.68 2.73 4.33
CA PHE A 39 -5.04 3.23 3.00
C PHE A 39 -6.52 3.61 2.92
N GLU A 40 -7.43 2.76 3.39
CA GLU A 40 -8.86 3.07 3.45
C GLU A 40 -9.15 4.29 4.32
N HIS A 41 -8.48 4.43 5.47
CA HIS A 41 -8.60 5.60 6.32
C HIS A 41 -8.13 6.86 5.58
N THR A 42 -7.01 6.77 4.87
CA THR A 42 -6.49 7.87 4.03
C THR A 42 -7.50 8.28 2.97
N CYS A 43 -8.13 7.31 2.30
CA CYS A 43 -9.13 7.56 1.28
C CYS A 43 -10.36 8.25 1.87
N ARG A 44 -10.89 7.74 2.97
CA ARG A 44 -12.03 8.35 3.69
C ARG A 44 -11.73 9.78 4.14
N LYS A 45 -10.56 10.02 4.73
CA LYS A 45 -10.16 11.34 5.25
C LYS A 45 -10.02 12.39 4.14
N ARG A 46 -9.64 11.97 2.93
CA ARG A 46 -9.38 12.87 1.80
C ARG A 46 -10.48 12.83 0.73
N SER A 47 -11.58 12.13 0.99
CA SER A 47 -12.65 11.88 0.00
C SER A 47 -12.11 11.35 -1.33
N LEU A 48 -11.14 10.42 -1.26
CA LEU A 48 -10.57 9.78 -2.44
C LEU A 48 -11.40 8.56 -2.81
N HIS A 49 -11.67 8.42 -4.10
CA HIS A 49 -12.32 7.26 -4.70
C HIS A 49 -11.30 6.57 -5.62
N PRO A 50 -10.41 5.73 -5.07
CA PRO A 50 -9.40 5.04 -5.86
C PRO A 50 -10.03 3.93 -6.72
N HIS A 51 -9.56 3.80 -7.95
CA HIS A 51 -9.86 2.72 -8.87
C HIS A 51 -8.57 2.03 -9.32
N HIS A 52 -8.67 0.82 -9.87
CA HIS A 52 -7.52 0.02 -10.34
C HIS A 52 -6.40 -0.09 -9.29
N LEU A 53 -6.75 -0.47 -8.05
CA LEU A 53 -5.79 -0.58 -6.97
C LEU A 53 -4.85 -1.77 -7.20
N GLN A 54 -3.55 -1.48 -7.27
CA GLN A 54 -2.48 -2.48 -7.26
C GLN A 54 -1.66 -2.31 -5.98
N ILE A 55 -1.41 -3.42 -5.30
CA ILE A 55 -0.62 -3.43 -4.07
C ILE A 55 0.64 -4.25 -4.28
N SER A 56 1.77 -3.72 -3.84
CA SER A 56 3.05 -4.42 -3.85
C SER A 56 3.70 -4.36 -2.48
N ARG A 57 4.54 -5.35 -2.15
CA ARG A 57 5.36 -5.38 -0.95
C ARG A 57 6.83 -5.24 -1.32
N TRP A 58 7.59 -4.47 -0.54
CA TRP A 58 9.02 -4.34 -0.74
C TRP A 58 9.75 -5.62 -0.34
N ASP A 59 10.45 -6.23 -1.30
CA ASP A 59 11.47 -7.23 -1.02
C ASP A 59 12.80 -6.51 -0.81
N ARG A 60 13.14 -6.28 0.47
CA ARG A 60 14.39 -5.63 0.88
C ARG A 60 15.66 -6.36 0.44
N TRP A 61 15.58 -7.66 0.16
CA TRP A 61 16.73 -8.47 -0.20
C TRP A 61 17.01 -8.38 -1.70
N ARG A 62 15.95 -8.38 -2.51
CA ARG A 62 16.04 -8.25 -3.96
C ARG A 62 16.05 -6.78 -4.43
N GLY A 63 15.64 -5.85 -3.57
CA GLY A 63 15.53 -4.43 -3.92
C GLY A 63 14.44 -4.17 -4.96
N VAL A 64 13.33 -4.92 -4.91
CA VAL A 64 12.21 -4.81 -5.85
C VAL A 64 10.87 -4.84 -5.14
N TRP A 65 9.86 -4.29 -5.79
CA TRP A 65 8.46 -4.39 -5.37
C TRP A 65 7.85 -5.67 -5.94
N ASP A 66 7.47 -6.60 -5.06
CA ASP A 66 6.72 -7.80 -5.46
C ASP A 66 5.23 -7.50 -5.40
N ARG A 67 4.52 -7.66 -6.53
CA ARG A 67 3.06 -7.49 -6.58
C ARG A 67 2.37 -8.55 -5.74
N LEU A 68 1.42 -8.09 -4.93
CA LEU A 68 0.56 -8.92 -4.12
C LEU A 68 -0.74 -9.12 -4.92
N ASN A 69 -0.81 -10.23 -5.67
CA ASN A 69 -2.02 -10.64 -6.40
C ASN A 69 -3.16 -10.98 -5.45
#